data_AF-A0A2V9ZWY4-F1
#
_entry.id   AF-A0A2V9ZWY4-F1
#
_cell.length_a   1.000
_cell.length_b   1.000
_cell.length_c   1.000
_cell.angle_alpha   90.00
_cell.angle_beta   90.00
_cell.angle_gamma   90.00
#
_symmetry.space_group_name_H-M   'P 1'
#
loop_
_entity.id
_entity.type
_entity.pdbx_description
1 polymer ?
#
loop_
_entity_poly.entity_id
_entity_poly.type
_entity_poly.pdbx_seq_one_letter_code
_entity_poly.pdbx_strand_id
1 'polypeptide(L)'
;MKIYRCAPPGRVSDFCLCYNPALKRRILKDLVLTALPQTSASPRRPAKPALQRYGAALCFVALSLVLTLLVQHLFPYPFLFLFFGAVMASAWFGGMGAGLFAVLISTLAVDYFFVPPLYSFAINATAETYFAAFVICALVASWVSSSKKQSEEALMEARDQLEIRVAERTAELEKSNTELRRREHQLHLLTEVIPQQIWSGTADGSIDYCNQRLLNYVGRTVDEMKGEAFVETIHPEDREGFRRLWRDALSQAKPLEGEWRVRGADGQYRWFFTRGVPLQDQQQKTLRWYGTNTDIEELHKTEDALMRTQTELAYLSRVLSMGELAASIAHEINQPLAAVVAHGHACLGWLAANPPNVSKALQTTERIIQDGTRAGAVLGRIRALFKKEAPAQEGVASPFGQPWLLVFRRSRETGSSCNRLCLTS
;
A
#
# COMPACT_ATOMS: atom_id res chain seq x y z
N MET A 1 -14.77 -31.18 -20.42
CA MET A 1 -14.93 -31.97 -19.19
C MET A 1 -13.95 -33.14 -19.23
N LYS A 2 -12.78 -32.98 -18.60
CA LYS A 2 -11.83 -34.06 -18.31
C LYS A 2 -11.35 -33.84 -16.88
N ILE A 3 -11.71 -34.77 -16.02
CA ILE A 3 -11.41 -34.81 -14.59
C ILE A 3 -10.10 -35.56 -14.44
N TYR A 4 -9.10 -34.99 -13.76
CA TYR A 4 -7.93 -35.73 -13.30
C TYR A 4 -8.00 -35.88 -11.78
N ARG A 5 -7.89 -37.14 -11.33
CA ARG A 5 -7.92 -37.61 -9.94
C ARG A 5 -6.69 -37.09 -9.18
N CYS A 6 -6.91 -36.65 -7.94
CA CYS A 6 -5.86 -36.38 -6.95
C CYS A 6 -5.18 -37.69 -6.51
N ALA A 7 -3.85 -37.65 -6.37
CA ALA A 7 -3.02 -38.64 -5.68
C ALA A 7 -2.62 -38.11 -4.28
N PRO A 8 -2.30 -38.99 -3.30
CA PRO A 8 -2.22 -38.67 -1.87
C PRO A 8 -0.89 -38.01 -1.44
N PRO A 9 -0.77 -37.48 -0.20
CA PRO A 9 0.31 -36.58 0.18
C PRO A 9 1.52 -37.34 0.74
N GLY A 10 2.72 -37.02 0.27
CA GLY A 10 3.96 -37.48 0.90
C GLY A 10 5.21 -37.23 0.06
N ARG A 11 6.12 -36.41 0.61
CA ARG A 11 7.47 -36.05 0.13
C ARG A 11 7.53 -35.10 -1.06
N VAL A 12 7.78 -33.83 -0.72
CA VAL A 12 8.32 -32.80 -1.62
C VAL A 12 9.77 -33.20 -1.95
N SER A 13 10.00 -33.66 -3.18
CA SER A 13 11.32 -33.72 -3.79
C SER A 13 11.46 -32.56 -4.77
N ASP A 14 12.40 -31.67 -4.48
CA ASP A 14 13.06 -30.68 -5.34
C ASP A 14 12.53 -30.56 -6.77
N PHE A 15 11.61 -29.61 -6.99
CA PHE A 15 11.44 -28.99 -8.30
C PHE A 15 12.56 -27.97 -8.49
N CYS A 16 13.74 -28.47 -8.86
CA CYS A 16 14.77 -27.66 -9.51
C CYS A 16 14.18 -27.14 -10.83
N LEU A 17 13.66 -25.92 -10.83
CA LEU A 17 13.51 -25.13 -12.04
C LEU A 17 14.90 -24.99 -12.64
N CYS A 18 15.23 -25.84 -13.61
CA CYS A 18 16.41 -25.69 -14.45
C CYS A 18 16.33 -24.33 -15.14
N TYR A 19 16.95 -23.33 -14.52
CA TYR A 19 17.25 -22.05 -15.10
C TYR A 19 18.13 -22.32 -16.32
N ASN A 20 17.52 -22.31 -17.50
CA ASN A 20 18.21 -22.54 -18.76
C ASN A 20 18.81 -21.19 -19.24
N PRO A 21 20.13 -20.96 -19.05
CA PRO A 21 20.76 -19.69 -19.41
C PRO A 21 20.74 -19.46 -20.93
N ALA A 22 20.57 -20.50 -21.74
CA ALA A 22 20.43 -20.38 -23.20
C ALA A 22 19.04 -19.84 -23.58
N LEU A 23 17.97 -20.25 -22.88
CA LEU A 23 16.62 -19.73 -23.12
C LEU A 23 16.50 -18.25 -22.71
N LYS A 24 17.11 -17.88 -21.57
CA LYS A 24 17.17 -16.46 -21.15
C LYS A 24 18.01 -15.61 -22.09
N ARG A 25 19.12 -16.12 -22.64
CA ARG A 25 19.90 -15.40 -23.67
C ARG A 25 19.15 -15.27 -25.00
N ARG A 26 18.32 -16.26 -25.37
CA ARG A 26 17.50 -16.18 -26.59
C ARG A 26 16.37 -15.17 -26.42
N ILE A 27 15.66 -15.22 -25.29
CA ILE A 27 14.60 -14.26 -24.95
C ILE A 27 15.18 -12.86 -24.76
N LEU A 28 16.34 -12.69 -24.10
CA LEU A 28 16.99 -11.38 -24.02
C LEU A 28 17.53 -10.91 -25.38
N LYS A 29 18.05 -11.80 -26.24
CA LYS A 29 18.46 -11.40 -27.59
C LYS A 29 17.26 -10.94 -28.41
N ASP A 30 16.15 -11.68 -28.37
CA ASP A 30 14.93 -11.34 -29.11
C ASP A 30 14.30 -10.06 -28.55
N LEU A 31 14.24 -9.89 -27.22
CA LEU A 31 13.71 -8.69 -26.56
C LEU A 31 14.59 -7.44 -26.79
N VAL A 32 15.93 -7.60 -26.78
CA VAL A 32 16.88 -6.51 -27.06
C VAL A 32 16.95 -6.19 -28.56
N LEU A 33 16.77 -7.17 -29.46
CA LEU A 33 16.65 -6.93 -30.90
C LEU A 33 15.32 -6.25 -31.26
N THR A 34 14.24 -6.47 -30.52
CA THR A 34 12.97 -5.71 -30.66
C THR A 34 12.97 -4.35 -29.97
N ALA A 35 13.88 -4.11 -29.01
CA ALA A 35 13.92 -2.87 -28.21
C ALA A 35 15.05 -1.90 -28.59
N LEU A 36 15.87 -2.23 -29.60
CA LEU A 36 16.69 -1.20 -30.23
C LEU A 36 15.74 -0.22 -30.93
N PRO A 37 15.81 1.10 -30.61
CA PRO A 37 15.10 2.07 -31.39
C PRO A 37 15.59 1.91 -32.82
N GLN A 38 14.71 1.50 -33.72
CA GLN A 38 14.91 1.68 -35.14
C GLN A 38 15.18 3.17 -35.28
N THR A 39 16.44 3.56 -35.39
CA THR A 39 16.81 4.85 -35.92
C THR A 39 16.32 4.80 -37.35
N SER A 40 15.02 5.09 -37.53
CA SER A 40 14.44 5.34 -38.82
C SER A 40 15.24 6.51 -39.36
N ALA A 41 16.24 6.21 -40.18
CA ALA A 41 16.86 7.19 -41.03
C ALA A 41 15.68 7.87 -41.72
N SER A 42 15.48 9.15 -41.38
CA SER A 42 14.49 10.00 -42.05
C SER A 42 14.58 9.69 -43.54
N PRO A 43 13.47 9.29 -44.21
CA PRO A 43 13.51 9.06 -45.63
C PRO A 43 13.93 10.38 -46.27
N ARG A 44 15.19 10.47 -46.70
CA ARG A 44 15.64 11.61 -47.52
C ARG A 44 14.70 11.66 -48.70
N ARG A 45 13.82 12.67 -48.73
CA ARG A 45 12.92 12.91 -49.86
C ARG A 45 13.75 12.75 -51.14
N PRO A 46 13.32 11.93 -52.12
CA PRO A 46 14.06 11.81 -53.37
C PRO A 46 14.21 13.23 -53.92
N ALA A 47 15.46 13.68 -54.07
CA ALA A 47 15.72 14.98 -54.67
C ALA A 47 15.01 14.98 -56.02
N LYS A 48 14.02 15.88 -56.20
CA LYS A 48 13.34 16.01 -57.51
C LYS A 48 14.42 16.01 -58.60
N PRO A 49 14.34 15.13 -59.60
CA PRO A 49 15.40 14.97 -60.58
C PRO A 49 15.72 16.34 -61.18
N ALA A 50 17.00 16.65 -61.33
CA ALA A 50 17.46 17.96 -61.80
C ALA A 50 16.73 18.40 -63.09
N LEU A 51 16.45 17.43 -63.96
CA LEU A 51 15.67 17.62 -65.19
C LEU A 51 14.28 18.25 -64.95
N GLN A 52 13.57 17.87 -63.88
CA GLN A 52 12.26 18.46 -63.55
C GLN A 52 12.37 19.88 -63.00
N ARG A 53 13.43 20.19 -62.24
CA ARG A 53 13.63 21.53 -61.65
C ARG A 53 13.96 22.57 -62.70
N TYR A 54 14.92 22.25 -63.57
CA TYR A 54 15.34 23.14 -64.65
C TYR A 54 14.36 23.12 -65.84
N GLY A 55 13.68 21.99 -66.08
CA GLY A 55 12.63 21.89 -67.10
C GLY A 55 11.43 22.78 -66.81
N ALA A 56 10.98 22.84 -65.55
CA ALA A 56 9.91 23.77 -65.15
C ALA A 56 10.34 25.24 -65.33
N ALA A 57 11.59 25.58 -65.02
CA ALA A 57 12.13 26.91 -65.24
C ALA A 57 12.12 27.31 -66.71
N LEU A 58 12.56 26.40 -67.59
CA LEU A 58 12.51 26.62 -69.04
C LEU A 58 11.07 26.83 -69.53
N CYS A 59 10.11 26.05 -69.03
CA CYS A 59 8.69 26.20 -69.38
C CYS A 59 8.13 27.57 -68.95
N PHE A 60 8.44 28.04 -67.75
CA PHE A 60 8.00 29.36 -67.29
C PHE A 60 8.60 30.49 -68.12
N VAL A 61 9.88 30.40 -68.46
CA VAL A 61 10.56 31.41 -69.29
C VAL A 61 10.03 31.39 -70.73
N ALA A 62 9.80 30.21 -71.31
CA ALA A 62 9.18 30.08 -72.64
C ALA A 62 7.75 30.61 -72.68
N LEU A 63 6.95 30.31 -71.64
CA LEU A 63 5.59 30.85 -71.50
C LEU A 63 5.61 32.37 -71.39
N SER A 64 6.53 32.93 -70.60
CA SER A 64 6.72 34.38 -70.47
C SER A 64 7.10 35.03 -71.81
N LEU A 65 7.99 34.40 -72.58
CA LEU A 65 8.39 34.89 -73.90
C LEU A 65 7.18 34.96 -74.85
N VAL A 66 6.40 33.88 -74.94
CA VAL A 66 5.20 33.82 -75.80
C VAL A 66 4.17 34.87 -75.38
N LEU A 67 3.90 34.98 -74.09
CA LEU A 67 2.93 35.94 -73.56
C LEU A 67 3.38 37.39 -73.79
N THR A 68 4.68 37.66 -73.66
CA THR A 68 5.26 38.97 -73.95
C THR A 68 5.08 39.34 -75.42
N LEU A 69 5.37 38.43 -76.35
CA LEU A 69 5.20 38.67 -77.79
C LEU A 69 3.74 38.92 -78.19
N LEU A 70 2.78 38.34 -77.46
CA LEU A 70 1.35 38.56 -77.70
C LEU A 70 0.89 39.92 -77.17
N VAL A 71 1.39 40.33 -76.00
CA VAL A 71 0.90 41.51 -75.26
C VAL A 71 1.70 42.80 -75.56
N GLN A 72 2.87 42.70 -76.19
CA GLN A 72 3.72 43.87 -76.53
C GLN A 72 3.04 44.93 -77.40
N HIS A 73 1.98 44.58 -78.15
CA HIS A 73 1.20 45.54 -78.92
C HIS A 73 0.24 46.38 -78.06
N LEU A 74 -0.12 45.90 -76.86
CA LEU A 74 -1.05 46.58 -75.97
C LEU A 74 -0.35 47.46 -74.92
N PHE A 75 0.84 47.07 -74.46
CA PHE A 75 1.54 47.77 -73.38
C PHE A 75 3.01 48.01 -73.74
N PRO A 76 3.60 49.15 -73.34
CA PRO A 76 5.04 49.36 -73.43
C PRO A 76 5.79 48.49 -72.40
N TYR A 77 6.81 47.76 -72.85
CA TYR A 77 7.74 46.95 -72.03
C TYR A 77 7.10 45.86 -71.12
N PRO A 78 6.19 45.00 -71.61
CA PRO A 78 5.55 43.96 -70.77
C PRO A 78 6.52 42.86 -70.33
N PHE A 79 7.68 42.74 -70.99
CA PHE A 79 8.68 41.73 -70.66
C PHE A 79 9.21 41.87 -69.23
N LEU A 80 9.34 43.08 -68.69
CA LEU A 80 9.90 43.30 -67.36
C LEU A 80 9.11 42.56 -66.27
N PHE A 81 7.77 42.60 -66.33
CA PHE A 81 6.92 41.97 -65.32
C PHE A 81 6.76 40.46 -65.55
N LEU A 82 6.61 40.05 -66.82
CA LEU A 82 6.36 38.65 -67.16
C LEU A 82 7.59 37.76 -66.90
N PHE A 83 8.78 38.21 -67.32
CA PHE A 83 10.01 37.46 -67.07
C PHE A 83 10.39 37.47 -65.59
N PHE A 84 10.12 38.57 -64.87
CA PHE A 84 10.28 38.61 -63.41
C PHE A 84 9.37 37.58 -62.71
N GLY A 85 8.10 37.50 -63.13
CA GLY A 85 7.16 36.48 -62.63
C GLY A 85 7.63 35.06 -62.93
N ALA A 86 8.18 34.81 -64.12
CA ALA A 86 8.73 33.51 -64.50
C ALA A 86 9.95 33.12 -63.65
N VAL A 87 10.86 34.07 -63.34
CA VAL A 87 12.00 33.82 -62.44
C VAL A 87 11.52 33.49 -61.04
N MET A 88 10.55 34.24 -60.49
CA MET A 88 9.98 33.97 -59.17
C MET A 88 9.32 32.60 -59.10
N ALA A 89 8.50 32.24 -60.10
CA ALA A 89 7.88 30.92 -60.17
C ALA A 89 8.94 29.80 -60.27
N SER A 90 9.98 30.00 -61.08
CA SER A 90 11.09 29.05 -61.23
C SER A 90 11.85 28.84 -59.92
N ALA A 91 12.12 29.91 -59.18
CA ALA A 91 12.73 29.85 -57.85
C ALA A 91 11.82 29.15 -56.82
N TRP A 92 10.52 29.42 -56.85
CA TRP A 92 9.53 28.80 -55.96
C TRP A 92 9.43 27.29 -56.16
N PHE A 93 9.41 26.81 -57.41
CA PHE A 93 9.21 25.38 -57.72
C PHE A 93 10.50 24.57 -57.82
N GLY A 94 11.58 25.19 -58.31
CA GLY A 94 12.87 24.54 -58.58
C GLY A 94 14.01 24.92 -57.63
N GLY A 95 13.79 25.87 -56.71
CA GLY A 95 14.78 26.38 -55.77
C GLY A 95 15.74 27.40 -56.39
N MET A 96 16.70 27.88 -55.59
CA MET A 96 17.65 28.93 -56.00
C MET A 96 18.37 28.63 -57.33
N GLY A 97 18.81 27.39 -57.56
CA GLY A 97 19.50 27.01 -58.80
C GLY A 97 18.62 27.15 -60.06
N ALA A 98 17.35 26.77 -59.98
CA ALA A 98 16.40 26.92 -61.08
C ALA A 98 16.00 28.39 -61.31
N GLY A 99 15.92 29.19 -60.23
CA GLY A 99 15.74 30.63 -60.31
C GLY A 99 16.91 31.33 -61.01
N LEU A 100 18.15 31.03 -60.64
CA LEU A 100 19.36 31.56 -61.30
C LEU A 100 19.43 31.18 -62.79
N PHE A 101 19.08 29.93 -63.11
CA PHE A 101 19.00 29.46 -64.48
C PHE A 101 17.90 30.19 -65.27
N ALA A 102 16.74 30.44 -64.66
CA ALA A 102 15.68 31.23 -65.26
C ALA A 102 16.11 32.68 -65.48
N VAL A 103 16.87 33.29 -64.56
CA VAL A 103 17.46 34.62 -64.75
C VAL A 103 18.33 34.59 -65.99
N LEU A 104 19.30 33.67 -66.07
CA LEU A 104 20.22 33.58 -67.21
C LEU A 104 19.49 33.45 -68.56
N ILE A 105 18.49 32.56 -68.66
CA ILE A 105 17.74 32.38 -69.91
C ILE A 105 16.83 33.58 -70.19
N SER A 106 16.15 34.12 -69.18
CA SER A 106 15.31 35.32 -69.34
C SER A 106 16.14 36.51 -69.83
N THR A 107 17.33 36.65 -69.28
CA THR A 107 18.32 37.66 -69.65
C THR A 107 18.72 37.55 -71.12
N LEU A 108 19.10 36.35 -71.57
CA LEU A 108 19.45 36.12 -72.98
C LEU A 108 18.25 36.33 -73.92
N ALA A 109 17.05 35.93 -73.50
CA ALA A 109 15.83 36.11 -74.29
C ALA A 109 15.43 37.59 -74.40
N VAL A 110 15.54 38.36 -73.31
CA VAL A 110 15.23 39.80 -73.31
C VAL A 110 16.21 40.56 -74.22
N ASP A 111 17.51 40.28 -74.10
CA ASP A 111 18.55 40.92 -74.90
C ASP A 111 18.36 40.65 -76.41
N TYR A 112 18.12 39.39 -76.78
CA TYR A 112 17.99 39.00 -78.18
C TYR A 112 16.71 39.52 -78.86
N PHE A 113 15.56 39.48 -78.16
CA PHE A 113 14.24 39.75 -78.78
C PHE A 113 13.71 41.17 -78.57
N PHE A 114 14.13 41.89 -77.53
CA PHE A 114 13.45 43.12 -77.11
C PHE A 114 14.39 44.34 -76.97
N VAL A 115 15.72 44.17 -76.98
CA VAL A 115 16.70 45.26 -76.89
C VAL A 115 17.28 45.56 -78.28
N PRO A 116 17.20 46.79 -78.81
CA PRO A 116 17.79 47.14 -80.10
C PRO A 116 19.33 47.18 -80.05
N PRO A 117 20.04 46.64 -81.08
CA PRO A 117 19.52 46.06 -82.32
C PRO A 117 18.93 44.66 -82.11
N LEU A 118 17.66 44.49 -82.54
CA LEU A 118 16.94 43.22 -82.39
C LEU A 118 17.65 42.09 -83.15
N TYR A 119 17.60 40.89 -82.59
CA TYR A 119 18.25 39.68 -83.14
C TYR A 119 19.78 39.73 -83.17
N SER A 120 20.40 40.59 -82.37
CA SER A 120 21.85 40.74 -82.25
C SER A 120 22.26 40.98 -80.80
N PHE A 121 23.36 40.36 -80.36
CA PHE A 121 23.93 40.54 -79.01
C PHE A 121 24.83 41.79 -78.91
N ALA A 122 24.48 42.87 -79.59
CA ALA A 122 25.31 44.08 -79.63
C ALA A 122 25.08 44.93 -78.37
N ILE A 123 26.14 45.13 -77.58
CA ILE A 123 26.08 45.83 -76.30
C ILE A 123 25.88 47.34 -76.53
N ASN A 124 24.76 47.88 -76.05
CA ASN A 124 24.43 49.31 -76.13
C ASN A 124 24.38 49.92 -74.71
N ALA A 125 25.06 51.05 -74.49
CA ALA A 125 25.33 51.61 -73.16
C ALA A 125 24.07 52.04 -72.38
N THR A 126 22.93 52.26 -73.05
CA THR A 126 21.65 52.61 -72.41
C THR A 126 20.87 51.40 -71.88
N ALA A 127 21.17 50.19 -72.36
CA ALA A 127 20.53 48.95 -71.91
C ALA A 127 21.15 48.40 -70.62
N GLU A 128 22.38 48.81 -70.28
CA GLU A 128 23.15 48.30 -69.14
C GLU A 128 22.47 48.56 -67.78
N THR A 129 21.85 49.73 -67.60
CA THR A 129 21.25 50.11 -66.30
C THR A 129 19.97 49.33 -66.00
N TYR A 130 19.09 49.15 -66.98
CA TYR A 130 17.84 48.39 -66.81
C TYR A 130 18.10 46.90 -66.62
N PHE A 131 19.09 46.38 -67.34
CA PHE A 131 19.55 45.01 -67.22
C PHE A 131 20.09 44.70 -65.83
N ALA A 132 20.98 45.57 -65.32
CA ALA A 132 21.54 45.41 -63.98
C ALA A 132 20.45 45.45 -62.91
N ALA A 133 19.49 46.38 -63.01
CA ALA A 133 18.35 46.46 -62.10
C ALA A 133 17.45 45.21 -62.15
N PHE A 134 17.17 44.68 -63.36
CA PHE A 134 16.38 43.46 -63.53
C PHE A 134 17.07 42.24 -62.90
N VAL A 135 18.36 42.04 -63.17
CA VAL A 135 19.14 40.93 -62.62
C VAL A 135 19.19 41.01 -61.10
N ILE A 136 19.49 42.18 -60.51
CA ILE A 136 19.55 42.36 -59.06
C ILE A 136 18.19 42.06 -58.42
N CYS A 137 17.11 42.64 -58.94
CA CYS A 137 15.76 42.40 -58.41
C CYS A 137 15.35 40.93 -58.54
N ALA A 138 15.66 40.29 -59.67
CA ALA A 138 15.33 38.90 -59.92
C ALA A 138 16.12 37.93 -59.01
N LEU A 139 17.39 38.23 -58.73
CA LEU A 139 18.22 37.49 -57.78
C LEU A 139 17.69 37.61 -56.35
N VAL A 140 17.35 38.82 -55.90
CA VAL A 140 16.80 39.07 -54.56
C VAL A 140 15.44 38.38 -54.42
N ALA A 141 14.54 38.53 -55.40
CA ALA A 141 13.22 37.91 -55.37
C ALA A 141 13.31 36.38 -55.39
N SER A 142 14.21 35.81 -56.19
CA SER A 142 14.48 34.37 -56.22
C SER A 142 15.02 33.86 -54.88
N TRP A 143 15.96 34.57 -54.25
CA TRP A 143 16.52 34.22 -52.94
C TRP A 143 15.46 34.28 -51.83
N VAL A 144 14.70 35.38 -51.75
CA VAL A 144 13.61 35.56 -50.76
C VAL A 144 12.54 34.50 -50.94
N SER A 145 12.11 34.23 -52.17
CA SER A 145 11.11 33.21 -52.49
C SER A 145 11.56 31.81 -52.08
N SER A 146 12.79 31.42 -52.43
CA SER A 146 13.34 30.11 -52.07
C SER A 146 13.56 29.98 -50.55
N SER A 147 14.03 31.05 -49.90
CA SER A 147 14.28 31.08 -48.46
C SER A 147 12.98 30.97 -47.65
N LYS A 148 11.94 31.71 -48.04
CA LYS A 148 10.62 31.66 -47.39
C LYS A 148 10.04 30.25 -47.44
N LYS A 149 10.07 29.62 -48.61
CA LYS A 149 9.53 28.25 -48.78
C LYS A 149 10.28 27.21 -47.93
N GLN A 150 11.61 27.31 -47.85
CA GLN A 150 12.40 26.39 -47.02
C GLN A 150 12.09 26.55 -45.52
N SER A 151 11.90 27.79 -45.06
CA SER A 151 11.50 28.07 -43.67
C SER A 151 10.10 27.56 -43.35
N GLU A 152 9.13 27.71 -44.26
CA GLU A 152 7.77 27.19 -44.10
C GLU A 152 7.75 25.65 -44.05
N GLU A 153 8.48 24.99 -44.95
CA GLU A 153 8.60 23.52 -44.96
C GLU A 153 9.26 22.99 -43.67
N ALA A 154 10.34 23.64 -43.20
CA ALA A 154 11.02 23.26 -41.96
C ALA A 154 10.14 23.49 -40.72
N LEU A 155 9.35 24.57 -40.70
CA LEU A 155 8.42 24.85 -39.60
C LEU A 155 7.30 23.81 -39.54
N MET A 156 6.74 23.42 -40.69
CA MET A 156 5.72 22.36 -40.74
C MET A 156 6.28 21.03 -40.25
N GLU A 157 7.48 20.64 -40.69
CA GLU A 157 8.11 19.39 -40.25
C GLU A 157 8.41 19.41 -38.73
N ALA A 158 8.92 20.53 -38.21
CA ALA A 158 9.16 20.68 -36.78
C ALA A 158 7.87 20.63 -35.96
N ARG A 159 6.79 21.26 -36.44
CA ARG A 159 5.46 21.20 -35.81
C ARG A 159 4.92 19.78 -35.80
N ASP A 160 4.94 19.09 -36.92
CA ASP A 160 4.40 17.73 -37.03
C ASP A 160 5.20 16.74 -36.14
N GLN A 161 6.54 16.88 -36.10
CA GLN A 161 7.38 16.12 -35.16
C GLN A 161 7.07 16.44 -33.69
N LEU A 162 6.78 17.71 -33.38
CA LEU A 162 6.41 18.11 -32.02
C LEU A 162 5.04 17.53 -31.64
N GLU A 163 4.06 17.58 -32.53
CA GLU A 163 2.71 17.02 -32.30
C GLU A 163 2.78 15.52 -32.02
N ILE A 164 3.56 14.76 -32.81
CA ILE A 164 3.79 13.33 -32.58
C ILE A 164 4.43 13.10 -31.21
N ARG A 165 5.51 13.83 -30.90
CA ARG A 165 6.23 13.66 -29.63
C ARG A 165 5.37 14.04 -28.42
N VAL A 166 4.55 15.07 -28.54
CA VAL A 166 3.60 15.47 -27.50
C VAL A 166 2.56 14.39 -27.31
N ALA A 167 1.96 13.86 -28.37
CA ALA A 167 0.99 12.77 -28.30
C ALA A 167 1.57 11.48 -27.69
N GLU A 168 2.81 11.13 -28.03
CA GLU A 168 3.51 10.00 -27.43
C GLU A 168 3.75 10.20 -25.93
N ARG A 169 4.25 11.39 -25.54
CA ARG A 169 4.52 11.71 -24.13
C ARG A 169 3.24 11.84 -23.30
N THR A 170 2.16 12.38 -23.84
CA THR A 170 0.87 12.45 -23.13
C THR A 170 0.30 11.06 -22.92
N ALA A 171 0.34 10.18 -23.93
CA ALA A 171 -0.11 8.80 -23.79
C ALA A 171 0.75 8.00 -22.78
N GLU A 172 2.08 8.20 -22.78
CA GLU A 172 2.99 7.59 -21.81
C GLU A 172 2.70 8.09 -20.37
N LEU A 173 2.51 9.39 -20.21
CA LEU A 173 2.21 10.00 -18.92
C LEU A 173 0.84 9.56 -18.38
N GLU A 174 -0.18 9.50 -19.23
CA GLU A 174 -1.52 9.01 -18.86
C GLU A 174 -1.45 7.54 -18.44
N LYS A 175 -0.71 6.71 -19.18
CA LYS A 175 -0.50 5.30 -18.81
C LYS A 175 0.19 5.16 -17.45
N SER A 176 1.25 5.93 -17.20
CA SER A 176 1.94 5.89 -15.90
C SER A 176 1.05 6.40 -14.76
N ASN A 177 0.27 7.46 -15.00
CA ASN A 177 -0.62 8.05 -14.00
C ASN A 177 -1.79 7.09 -13.65
N THR A 178 -2.38 6.45 -14.66
CA THR A 178 -3.42 5.43 -14.45
C THR A 178 -2.88 4.21 -13.71
N GLU A 179 -1.66 3.76 -13.99
CA GLU A 179 -1.02 2.67 -13.25
C GLU A 179 -0.73 3.05 -11.79
N LEU A 180 -0.23 4.27 -11.54
CA LEU A 180 -0.02 4.78 -10.18
C LEU A 180 -1.33 4.84 -9.40
N ARG A 181 -2.38 5.43 -9.98
CA ARG A 181 -3.73 5.47 -9.36
C ARG A 181 -4.27 4.08 -9.07
N ARG A 182 -4.04 3.12 -9.98
CA ARG A 182 -4.46 1.72 -9.77
C ARG A 182 -3.72 1.08 -8.60
N ARG A 183 -2.42 1.29 -8.47
CA ARG A 183 -1.61 0.78 -7.35
C ARG A 183 -2.02 1.42 -6.02
N GLU A 184 -2.22 2.74 -6.01
CA GLU A 184 -2.69 3.48 -4.84
C GLU A 184 -4.06 2.99 -4.39
N HIS A 185 -5.01 2.85 -5.33
CA HIS A 185 -6.33 2.30 -5.04
C HIS A 185 -6.26 0.85 -4.52
N GLN A 186 -5.42 0.00 -5.11
CA GLN A 186 -5.23 -1.37 -4.66
C GLN A 186 -4.67 -1.43 -3.23
N LEU A 187 -3.69 -0.59 -2.90
CA LEU A 187 -3.15 -0.49 -1.54
C LEU A 187 -4.21 -0.03 -0.54
N HIS A 188 -5.02 0.96 -0.93
CA HIS A 188 -6.14 1.42 -0.10
C HIS A 188 -7.18 0.31 0.13
N LEU A 189 -7.56 -0.45 -0.91
CA LEU A 189 -8.47 -1.58 -0.74
C LEU A 189 -7.91 -2.66 0.20
N LEU A 190 -6.60 -2.95 0.13
CA LEU A 190 -5.98 -3.91 1.04
C LEU A 190 -6.10 -3.47 2.50
N THR A 191 -5.91 -2.18 2.79
CA THR A 191 -6.08 -1.64 4.16
C THR A 191 -7.53 -1.67 4.64
N GLU A 192 -8.51 -1.60 3.75
CA GLU A 192 -9.94 -1.63 4.10
C GLU A 192 -10.49 -3.06 4.29
N VAL A 193 -9.93 -4.06 3.60
CA VAL A 193 -10.39 -5.45 3.70
C VAL A 193 -9.80 -6.18 4.91
N ILE A 194 -8.64 -5.73 5.42
CA ILE A 194 -8.04 -6.29 6.63
C ILE A 194 -8.98 -6.03 7.82
N PRO A 195 -9.35 -7.07 8.60
CA PRO A 195 -10.30 -6.93 9.70
C PRO A 195 -9.70 -6.26 10.94
N GLN A 196 -8.79 -5.29 10.77
CA GLN A 196 -8.07 -4.61 11.83
C GLN A 196 -8.21 -3.11 11.67
N GLN A 197 -8.27 -2.38 12.78
CA GLN A 197 -8.19 -0.92 12.73
C GLN A 197 -6.75 -0.55 12.45
N ILE A 198 -6.50 0.29 11.44
CA ILE A 198 -5.15 0.70 11.02
C ILE A 198 -5.08 2.22 11.07
N TRP A 199 -3.95 2.73 11.57
CA TRP A 199 -3.66 4.16 11.59
C TRP A 199 -2.21 4.43 11.19
N SER A 200 -1.97 5.64 10.66
CA SER A 200 -0.63 6.20 10.58
C SER A 200 -0.57 7.57 11.24
N GLY A 201 0.63 7.94 11.68
CA GLY A 201 0.91 9.27 12.20
C GLY A 201 2.23 9.82 11.72
N THR A 202 2.34 11.15 11.69
CA THR A 202 3.56 11.89 11.38
C THR A 202 4.65 11.63 12.42
N ALA A 203 5.90 12.05 12.16
CA ALA A 203 7.05 11.76 13.01
C ALA A 203 6.90 12.25 14.48
N ASP A 204 6.10 13.28 14.71
CA ASP A 204 5.73 13.84 16.02
C ASP A 204 4.63 13.03 16.75
N GLY A 205 4.05 12.03 16.08
CA GLY A 205 3.00 11.18 16.62
C GLY A 205 1.57 11.65 16.34
N SER A 206 1.37 12.72 15.57
CA SER A 206 0.03 13.18 15.19
C SER A 206 -0.59 12.22 14.17
N ILE A 207 -1.81 11.74 14.43
CA ILE A 207 -2.52 10.84 13.50
C ILE A 207 -2.92 11.59 12.24
N ASP A 208 -2.57 11.02 11.08
CA ASP A 208 -2.85 11.62 9.75
C ASP A 208 -3.58 10.68 8.79
N TYR A 209 -3.76 9.41 9.16
CA TYR A 209 -4.55 8.44 8.42
C TYR A 209 -5.18 7.43 9.37
N CYS A 210 -6.42 7.04 9.08
CA CYS A 210 -7.15 5.92 9.68
C CYS A 210 -7.90 5.18 8.58
N ASN A 211 -7.95 3.85 8.62
CA ASN A 211 -8.83 3.08 7.73
C ASN A 211 -10.30 3.20 8.16
N GLN A 212 -11.25 2.83 7.27
CA GLN A 212 -12.67 2.99 7.59
C GLN A 212 -13.13 2.14 8.77
N ARG A 213 -12.47 1.01 9.04
CA ARG A 213 -12.81 0.18 10.19
C ARG A 213 -12.62 0.92 11.52
N LEU A 214 -11.55 1.71 11.64
CA LEU A 214 -11.34 2.57 12.82
C LEU A 214 -12.40 3.66 12.89
N LEU A 215 -12.60 4.40 11.79
CA LEU A 215 -13.53 5.54 11.72
C LEU A 215 -14.98 5.12 12.00
N ASN A 216 -15.42 3.99 11.43
CA ASN A 216 -16.75 3.41 11.67
C ASN A 216 -16.94 2.99 13.12
N TYR A 217 -15.89 2.47 13.77
CA TYR A 217 -15.97 2.07 15.17
C TYR A 217 -16.12 3.29 16.09
N VAL A 218 -15.28 4.32 15.94
CA VAL A 218 -15.30 5.50 16.82
C VAL A 218 -16.37 6.52 16.43
N GLY A 219 -16.91 6.45 15.21
CA GLY A 219 -17.91 7.38 14.69
C GLY A 219 -17.37 8.78 14.43
N ARG A 220 -16.10 8.90 14.04
CA ARG A 220 -15.41 10.17 13.74
C ARG A 220 -14.79 10.13 12.35
N THR A 221 -14.58 11.30 11.76
CA THR A 221 -13.84 11.49 10.51
C THR A 221 -12.33 11.56 10.76
N VAL A 222 -11.50 11.37 9.72
CA VAL A 222 -10.02 11.50 9.86
C VAL A 222 -9.63 12.89 10.38
N ASP A 223 -10.30 13.94 9.93
CA ASP A 223 -10.01 15.30 10.37
C ASP A 223 -10.30 15.52 11.86
N GLU A 224 -11.36 14.90 12.38
CA GLU A 224 -11.69 14.90 13.81
C GLU A 224 -10.78 14.01 14.65
N MET A 225 -9.98 13.14 14.01
CA MET A 225 -9.05 12.23 14.69
C MET A 225 -7.64 12.81 14.84
N LYS A 226 -7.39 14.03 14.34
CA LYS A 226 -6.10 14.71 14.46
C LYS A 226 -5.80 15.13 15.90
N GLY A 227 -4.51 15.25 16.23
CA GLY A 227 -4.05 15.68 17.55
C GLY A 227 -4.39 14.69 18.67
N GLU A 228 -4.90 15.18 19.81
CA GLU A 228 -5.25 14.34 20.96
C GLU A 228 -6.62 13.64 20.85
N ALA A 229 -7.35 13.79 19.75
CA ALA A 229 -8.70 13.29 19.61
C ALA A 229 -8.84 11.77 19.83
N PHE A 230 -7.83 10.97 19.45
CA PHE A 230 -7.82 9.54 19.75
C PHE A 230 -7.80 9.28 21.26
N VAL A 231 -7.04 10.06 22.03
CA VAL A 231 -6.97 9.93 23.50
C VAL A 231 -8.32 10.21 24.16
N GLU A 232 -9.15 11.07 23.56
CA GLU A 232 -10.50 11.32 24.05
C GLU A 232 -11.43 10.10 23.90
N THR A 233 -11.17 9.23 22.92
CA THR A 233 -11.91 7.98 22.75
C THR A 233 -11.53 6.94 23.80
N ILE A 234 -10.34 7.06 24.40
CA ILE A 234 -9.88 6.18 25.48
C ILE A 234 -10.64 6.48 26.78
N HIS A 235 -10.96 5.44 27.53
CA HIS A 235 -11.61 5.54 28.84
C HIS A 235 -10.83 6.46 29.79
N PRO A 236 -11.47 7.35 30.56
CA PRO A 236 -10.79 8.36 31.37
C PRO A 236 -9.67 7.82 32.28
N GLU A 237 -9.86 6.64 32.86
CA GLU A 237 -8.86 5.97 33.72
C GLU A 237 -7.59 5.52 32.97
N ASP A 238 -7.72 5.20 31.68
CA ASP A 238 -6.64 4.62 30.88
C ASP A 238 -5.82 5.71 30.15
N ARG A 239 -6.38 6.94 30.02
CA ARG A 239 -5.80 8.04 29.24
C ARG A 239 -4.40 8.42 29.69
N GLU A 240 -4.16 8.53 30.99
CA GLU A 240 -2.85 8.95 31.50
C GLU A 240 -1.80 7.86 31.31
N GLY A 241 -2.18 6.59 31.46
CA GLY A 241 -1.33 5.45 31.13
C GLY A 241 -0.92 5.46 29.65
N PHE A 242 -1.89 5.63 28.76
CA PHE A 242 -1.66 5.76 27.32
C PHE A 242 -0.73 6.94 27.00
N ARG A 243 -1.00 8.14 27.52
CA ARG A 243 -0.18 9.34 27.25
C ARG A 243 1.28 9.14 27.65
N ARG A 244 1.53 8.53 28.81
CA ARG A 244 2.89 8.23 29.25
C ARG A 244 3.59 7.28 28.29
N LEU A 245 2.98 6.13 27.98
CA LEU A 245 3.57 5.15 27.07
C LEU A 245 3.78 5.73 25.68
N TRP A 246 2.86 6.56 25.18
CA TRP A 246 3.00 7.20 23.89
C TRP A 246 4.13 8.22 23.85
N ARG A 247 4.28 9.05 24.89
CA ARG A 247 5.39 10.00 25.01
C ARG A 247 6.74 9.28 25.09
N ASP A 248 6.81 8.17 25.81
CA ASP A 248 8.02 7.35 25.91
C ASP A 248 8.36 6.70 24.56
N ALA A 249 7.36 6.19 23.84
CA ALA A 249 7.53 5.65 22.50
C ALA A 249 8.07 6.72 21.52
N LEU A 250 7.50 7.93 21.54
CA LEU A 250 7.93 9.05 20.70
C LEU A 250 9.37 9.49 21.00
N SER A 251 9.74 9.59 22.28
CA SER A 251 11.08 10.05 22.67
C SER A 251 12.17 9.00 22.42
N GLN A 252 11.85 7.71 22.54
CA GLN A 252 12.82 6.61 22.40
C GLN A 252 12.79 5.92 21.04
N ALA A 253 11.85 6.29 20.16
CA ALA A 253 11.56 5.60 18.91
C ALA A 253 11.37 4.08 19.11
N LYS A 254 10.64 3.70 20.17
CA LYS A 254 10.31 2.30 20.47
C LYS A 254 8.85 2.00 20.16
N PRO A 255 8.50 0.73 19.91
CA PRO A 255 7.10 0.34 19.75
C PRO A 255 6.26 0.75 20.97
N LEU A 256 5.07 1.31 20.71
CA LEU A 256 3.98 1.43 21.67
C LEU A 256 3.20 0.12 21.67
N GLU A 257 3.02 -0.50 22.83
CA GLU A 257 2.17 -1.68 23.02
C GLU A 257 1.37 -1.52 24.32
N GLY A 258 0.07 -1.79 24.28
CA GLY A 258 -0.75 -1.81 25.48
C GLY A 258 -2.23 -2.04 25.20
N GLU A 259 -2.98 -2.21 26.28
CA GLU A 259 -4.41 -2.47 26.26
C GLU A 259 -5.16 -1.34 26.95
N TRP A 260 -6.26 -0.90 26.34
CA TRP A 260 -7.10 0.14 26.90
C TRP A 260 -8.51 0.05 26.36
N ARG A 261 -9.43 0.63 27.11
CA ARG A 261 -10.84 0.70 26.74
C ARG A 261 -11.05 1.85 25.75
N VAL A 262 -11.53 1.55 24.55
CA VAL A 262 -11.84 2.54 23.51
C VAL A 262 -13.35 2.64 23.35
N ARG A 263 -13.86 3.87 23.37
CA ARG A 263 -15.28 4.18 23.18
C ARG A 263 -15.66 4.09 21.71
N GLY A 264 -16.67 3.27 21.42
CA GLY A 264 -17.31 3.22 20.12
C GLY A 264 -18.31 4.36 19.88
N ALA A 265 -18.82 4.44 18.65
CA ALA A 265 -19.88 5.38 18.25
C ALA A 265 -21.20 5.13 19.01
N ASP A 266 -21.40 3.91 19.50
CA ASP A 266 -22.51 3.49 20.36
C ASP A 266 -22.35 3.98 21.82
N GLY A 267 -21.21 4.60 22.15
CA GLY A 267 -20.88 5.07 23.49
C GLY A 267 -20.36 3.99 24.43
N GLN A 268 -20.33 2.73 24.00
CA GLN A 268 -19.82 1.62 24.79
C GLN A 268 -18.30 1.55 24.74
N TYR A 269 -17.70 1.10 25.83
CA TYR A 269 -16.27 0.84 25.89
C TYR A 269 -15.99 -0.64 25.61
N ARG A 270 -14.98 -0.90 24.78
CA ARG A 270 -14.45 -2.25 24.55
C ARG A 270 -12.94 -2.26 24.70
N TRP A 271 -12.40 -3.40 25.08
CA TRP A 271 -10.95 -3.57 25.18
C TRP A 271 -10.28 -3.65 23.81
N PHE A 272 -9.26 -2.82 23.60
CA PHE A 272 -8.40 -2.88 22.42
C PHE A 272 -6.95 -3.08 22.81
N PHE A 273 -6.29 -4.03 22.14
CA PHE A 273 -4.84 -4.11 22.10
C PHE A 273 -4.34 -3.22 20.96
N THR A 274 -3.49 -2.25 21.29
CA THR A 274 -2.92 -1.35 20.30
C THR A 274 -1.42 -1.53 20.23
N ARG A 275 -0.93 -1.56 18.99
CA ARG A 275 0.49 -1.63 18.67
C ARG A 275 0.84 -0.54 17.67
N GLY A 276 1.78 0.33 18.01
CA GLY A 276 2.34 1.35 17.13
C GLY A 276 3.84 1.17 16.96
N VAL A 277 4.34 1.17 15.72
CA VAL A 277 5.75 1.01 15.39
C VAL A 277 6.27 2.21 14.59
N PRO A 278 7.48 2.71 14.88
CA PRO A 278 8.09 3.77 14.10
C PRO A 278 8.72 3.21 12.83
N LEU A 279 8.45 3.84 11.69
CA LEU A 279 9.24 3.72 10.48
C LEU A 279 10.43 4.68 10.59
N GLN A 280 11.64 4.14 10.61
CA GLN A 280 12.87 4.92 10.70
C GLN A 280 13.66 4.89 9.39
N ASP A 281 14.42 5.96 9.14
CA ASP A 281 15.38 6.00 8.05
C ASP A 281 16.70 5.26 8.40
N GLN A 282 17.68 5.31 7.49
CA GLN A 282 19.00 4.70 7.69
C GLN A 282 19.78 5.32 8.86
N GLN A 283 19.40 6.52 9.32
CA GLN A 283 20.03 7.26 10.42
C GLN A 283 19.24 7.14 11.73
N GLN A 284 18.30 6.19 11.82
CA GLN A 284 17.42 5.96 12.99
C GLN A 284 16.48 7.14 13.31
N LYS A 285 16.29 8.07 12.37
CA LYS A 285 15.31 9.14 12.53
C LYS A 285 13.93 8.61 12.17
N THR A 286 12.97 8.81 13.07
CA THR A 286 11.56 8.48 12.83
C THR A 286 11.00 9.32 11.68
N LEU A 287 10.54 8.66 10.63
CA LEU A 287 9.86 9.26 9.49
C LEU A 287 8.34 9.29 9.70
N ARG A 288 7.79 8.20 10.25
CA ARG A 288 6.35 8.00 10.40
C ARG A 288 6.06 6.93 11.45
N TRP A 289 4.84 6.91 11.96
CA TRP A 289 4.32 5.84 12.81
C TRP A 289 3.23 5.07 12.08
N TYR A 290 3.21 3.76 12.27
CA TYR A 290 2.15 2.89 11.81
C TYR A 290 1.65 2.05 12.95
N GLY A 291 0.33 1.87 13.07
CA GLY A 291 -0.19 1.04 14.11
C GLY A 291 -1.54 0.41 13.81
N THR A 292 -1.88 -0.51 14.70
CA THR A 292 -3.12 -1.29 14.62
C THR A 292 -3.81 -1.31 15.97
N ASN A 293 -5.14 -1.28 15.97
CA ASN A 293 -5.95 -1.57 17.15
C ASN A 293 -6.75 -2.85 16.89
N THR A 294 -6.62 -3.80 17.81
CA THR A 294 -7.27 -5.12 17.75
C THR A 294 -8.32 -5.16 18.83
N ASP A 295 -9.59 -5.38 18.45
CA ASP A 295 -10.66 -5.61 19.43
C ASP A 295 -10.39 -6.94 20.14
N ILE A 296 -10.20 -6.88 21.46
CA ILE A 296 -9.92 -8.02 22.33
C ILE A 296 -11.03 -8.18 23.39
N GLU A 297 -12.19 -7.60 23.17
CA GLU A 297 -13.33 -7.68 24.11
C GLU A 297 -13.76 -9.13 24.36
N GLU A 298 -13.86 -9.94 23.30
CA GLU A 298 -14.20 -11.36 23.44
C GLU A 298 -13.11 -12.14 24.19
N LEU A 299 -11.83 -11.78 24.01
CA LEU A 299 -10.74 -12.39 24.76
C LEU A 299 -10.91 -12.11 26.27
N HIS A 300 -11.07 -10.85 26.65
CA HIS A 300 -11.31 -10.44 28.04
C HIS A 300 -12.54 -11.13 28.65
N LYS A 301 -13.66 -11.22 27.91
CA LYS A 301 -14.86 -11.94 28.38
C LYS A 301 -14.60 -13.43 28.60
N THR A 302 -13.86 -14.07 27.71
CA THR A 302 -13.53 -15.50 27.87
C THR A 302 -12.61 -15.75 29.04
N GLU A 303 -11.64 -14.86 29.28
CA GLU A 303 -10.74 -14.92 30.43
C GLU A 303 -11.50 -14.71 31.76
N ASP A 304 -12.38 -13.71 31.81
CA ASP A 304 -13.25 -13.47 32.96
C ASP A 304 -14.18 -14.66 33.26
N ALA A 305 -14.78 -15.25 32.22
CA ALA A 305 -15.63 -16.43 32.36
C ALA A 305 -14.83 -17.65 32.86
N LEU A 306 -13.59 -17.82 32.37
CA LEU A 306 -12.69 -18.86 32.82
C LEU A 306 -12.32 -18.67 34.30
N MET A 307 -11.94 -17.45 34.71
CA MET A 307 -11.61 -17.15 36.11
C MET A 307 -12.81 -17.39 37.04
N ARG A 308 -14.02 -17.00 36.62
CA ARG A 308 -15.25 -17.28 37.38
C ARG A 308 -15.49 -18.78 37.53
N THR A 309 -15.37 -19.53 36.44
CA THR A 309 -15.56 -20.99 36.45
C THR A 309 -14.51 -21.68 37.34
N GLN A 310 -13.24 -21.25 37.28
CA GLN A 310 -12.20 -21.78 38.16
C GLN A 310 -12.49 -21.50 39.63
N THR A 311 -12.96 -20.29 39.95
CA THR A 311 -13.34 -19.90 41.30
C THR A 311 -14.52 -20.74 41.81
N GLU A 312 -15.53 -20.95 40.96
CA GLU A 312 -16.70 -21.77 41.28
C GLU A 312 -16.33 -23.25 41.47
N LEU A 313 -15.47 -23.81 40.60
CA LEU A 313 -14.97 -25.18 40.73
C LEU A 313 -14.15 -25.36 42.01
N ALA A 314 -13.27 -24.41 42.34
CA ALA A 314 -12.52 -24.43 43.59
C ALA A 314 -13.47 -24.41 44.81
N TYR A 315 -14.54 -23.61 44.75
CA TYR A 315 -15.56 -23.57 45.78
C TYR A 315 -16.33 -24.91 45.89
N LEU A 316 -16.81 -25.47 44.79
CA LEU A 316 -17.54 -26.75 44.79
C LEU A 316 -16.68 -27.92 45.23
N SER A 317 -15.42 -27.96 44.80
CA SER A 317 -14.45 -28.97 45.24
C SER A 317 -14.29 -28.97 46.76
N ARG A 318 -14.28 -27.78 47.39
CA ARG A 318 -14.24 -27.63 48.84
C ARG A 318 -15.51 -28.20 49.50
N VAL A 319 -16.69 -27.85 48.98
CA VAL A 319 -17.98 -28.32 49.54
C VAL A 319 -18.13 -29.83 49.40
N LEU A 320 -17.75 -30.42 48.26
CA LEU A 320 -17.84 -31.86 48.04
C LEU A 320 -16.87 -32.64 48.94
N SER A 321 -15.65 -32.14 49.12
CA SER A 321 -14.68 -32.72 50.07
C SER A 321 -15.25 -32.74 51.51
N MET A 322 -16.02 -31.72 51.90
CA MET A 322 -16.74 -31.72 53.18
C MET A 322 -17.85 -32.78 53.23
N GLY A 323 -18.54 -33.02 52.10
CA GLY A 323 -19.59 -34.02 51.97
C GLY A 323 -19.09 -35.46 52.18
N GLU A 324 -17.91 -35.80 51.64
CA GLU A 324 -17.29 -37.13 51.85
C GLU A 324 -16.96 -37.39 53.32
N LEU A 325 -16.47 -36.37 54.04
CA LEU A 325 -16.12 -36.48 55.45
C LEU A 325 -17.35 -36.52 56.36
N ALA A 326 -18.51 -36.04 55.90
CA ALA A 326 -19.74 -35.99 56.70
C ALA A 326 -20.20 -37.38 57.18
N ALA A 327 -20.09 -38.40 56.33
CA ALA A 327 -20.45 -39.77 56.69
C ALA A 327 -19.51 -40.35 57.78
N SER A 328 -18.19 -40.12 57.65
CA SER A 328 -17.21 -40.54 58.66
C SER A 328 -17.42 -39.82 59.99
N ILE A 329 -17.68 -38.51 59.93
CA ILE A 329 -17.99 -37.68 61.11
C ILE A 329 -19.24 -38.18 61.82
N ALA A 330 -20.31 -38.45 61.08
CA ALA A 330 -21.55 -38.98 61.66
C ALA A 330 -21.31 -40.33 62.32
N HIS A 331 -20.52 -41.21 61.69
CA HIS A 331 -20.18 -42.51 62.27
C HIS A 331 -19.37 -42.36 63.57
N GLU A 332 -18.34 -41.52 63.60
CA GLU A 332 -17.49 -41.29 64.77
C GLU A 332 -18.24 -40.65 65.95
N ILE A 333 -19.20 -39.75 65.70
CA ILE A 333 -20.03 -39.13 66.75
C ILE A 333 -21.08 -40.11 67.26
N ASN A 334 -21.72 -40.87 66.37
CA ASN A 334 -22.80 -41.79 66.75
C ASN A 334 -22.30 -42.98 67.59
N GLN A 335 -21.05 -43.42 67.41
CA GLN A 335 -20.46 -44.52 68.18
C GLN A 335 -20.52 -44.31 69.72
N PRO A 336 -19.92 -43.24 70.30
CA PRO A 336 -20.00 -43.00 71.74
C PRO A 336 -21.42 -42.63 72.20
N LEU A 337 -22.23 -41.96 71.37
CA LEU A 337 -23.61 -41.64 71.74
C LEU A 337 -24.49 -42.89 71.85
N ALA A 338 -24.31 -43.86 70.95
CA ALA A 338 -24.99 -45.15 71.05
C ALA A 338 -24.58 -45.90 72.33
N ALA A 339 -23.29 -45.83 72.71
CA ALA A 339 -22.80 -46.39 73.97
C ALA A 339 -23.41 -45.69 75.20
N VAL A 340 -23.52 -44.35 75.20
CA VAL A 340 -24.23 -43.58 76.25
C VAL A 340 -25.66 -44.08 76.43
N VAL A 341 -26.42 -44.23 75.34
CA VAL A 341 -27.82 -44.69 75.40
C VAL A 341 -27.91 -46.13 75.93
N ALA A 342 -27.06 -47.03 75.43
CA ALA A 342 -27.03 -48.42 75.88
C ALA A 342 -26.66 -48.53 77.37
N HIS A 343 -25.67 -47.76 77.82
CA HIS A 343 -25.27 -47.69 79.24
C HIS A 343 -26.37 -47.05 80.10
N GLY A 344 -27.08 -46.05 79.59
CA GLY A 344 -28.26 -45.48 80.26
C GLY A 344 -29.33 -46.54 80.54
N HIS A 345 -29.70 -47.33 79.53
CA HIS A 345 -30.64 -48.43 79.69
C HIS A 345 -30.15 -49.50 80.68
N ALA A 346 -28.87 -49.88 80.60
CA ALA A 346 -28.30 -50.84 81.54
C ALA A 346 -28.30 -50.31 82.99
N CYS A 347 -27.99 -49.03 83.19
CA CYS A 347 -28.04 -48.37 84.49
C CYS A 347 -29.46 -48.42 85.09
N LEU A 348 -30.47 -48.05 84.29
CA LEU A 348 -31.88 -48.16 84.70
C LEU A 348 -32.26 -49.60 85.05
N GLY A 349 -31.80 -50.59 84.27
CA GLY A 349 -32.03 -52.01 84.54
C GLY A 349 -31.42 -52.49 85.87
N TRP A 350 -30.20 -52.06 86.20
CA TRP A 350 -29.55 -52.41 87.48
C TRP A 350 -30.25 -51.75 88.68
N LEU A 351 -30.77 -50.53 88.53
CA LEU A 351 -31.53 -49.84 89.56
C LEU A 351 -32.94 -50.42 89.77
N ALA A 352 -33.54 -50.98 88.72
CA ALA A 352 -34.87 -51.60 88.78
C ALA A 352 -34.85 -53.07 89.27
N ALA A 353 -33.67 -53.70 89.37
CA ALA A 353 -33.52 -55.07 89.88
C ALA A 353 -33.84 -55.16 91.39
N ASN A 354 -34.16 -56.36 91.89
CA ASN A 354 -34.48 -56.58 93.30
C ASN A 354 -33.61 -57.71 93.91
N PRO A 355 -32.67 -57.41 94.85
CA PRO A 355 -32.33 -56.07 95.33
C PRO A 355 -31.62 -55.22 94.25
N PRO A 356 -31.75 -53.87 94.31
CA PRO A 356 -31.10 -52.97 93.35
C PRO A 356 -29.59 -53.11 93.38
N ASN A 357 -28.96 -53.18 92.20
CA ASN A 357 -27.51 -53.24 92.09
C ASN A 357 -26.91 -51.85 91.88
N VAL A 358 -26.83 -51.08 92.97
CA VAL A 358 -26.32 -49.70 92.97
C VAL A 358 -24.86 -49.62 92.51
N SER A 359 -24.03 -50.61 92.86
CA SER A 359 -22.61 -50.63 92.47
C SER A 359 -22.44 -50.72 90.95
N LYS A 360 -23.17 -51.63 90.27
CA LYS A 360 -23.16 -51.70 88.81
C LYS A 360 -23.78 -50.48 88.15
N ALA A 361 -24.82 -49.89 88.75
CA ALA A 361 -25.42 -48.66 88.24
C ALA A 361 -24.43 -47.48 88.27
N LEU A 362 -23.71 -47.28 89.37
CA LEU A 362 -22.66 -46.27 89.49
C LEU A 362 -21.53 -46.49 88.47
N GLN A 363 -21.02 -47.72 88.37
CA GLN A 363 -19.98 -48.07 87.38
C GLN A 363 -20.44 -47.82 85.93
N THR A 364 -21.71 -48.10 85.63
CA THR A 364 -22.28 -47.86 84.30
C THR A 364 -22.47 -46.36 84.04
N THR A 365 -22.77 -45.58 85.08
CA THR A 365 -22.88 -44.12 85.00
C THR A 365 -21.52 -43.46 84.74
N GLU A 366 -20.44 -43.99 85.32
CA GLU A 366 -19.07 -43.56 84.98
C GLU A 366 -18.75 -43.77 83.50
N ARG A 367 -19.18 -44.90 82.91
CA ARG A 367 -19.03 -45.16 81.46
C ARG A 367 -19.82 -44.17 80.60
N ILE A 368 -21.04 -43.79 81.01
CA ILE A 368 -21.82 -42.74 80.34
C ILE A 368 -21.06 -41.41 80.30
N ILE A 369 -20.46 -41.01 81.43
CA ILE A 369 -19.68 -39.76 81.51
C ILE A 369 -18.44 -39.85 80.60
N GLN A 370 -17.77 -41.00 80.57
CA GLN A 370 -16.61 -41.22 79.69
C GLN A 370 -16.99 -41.14 78.21
N ASP A 371 -18.05 -41.83 77.79
CA ASP A 371 -18.51 -41.82 76.39
C ASP A 371 -19.06 -40.45 75.97
N GLY A 372 -19.78 -39.76 76.84
CA GLY A 372 -20.22 -38.37 76.60
C GLY A 372 -19.04 -37.42 76.42
N THR A 373 -18.01 -37.55 77.26
CA THR A 373 -16.76 -36.77 77.14
C THR A 373 -16.02 -37.10 75.84
N ARG A 374 -15.99 -38.36 75.44
CA ARG A 374 -15.39 -38.83 74.18
C ARG A 374 -16.12 -38.27 72.96
N ALA A 375 -17.46 -38.25 72.97
CA ALA A 375 -18.27 -37.61 71.93
C ALA A 375 -17.94 -36.11 71.82
N GLY A 376 -17.83 -35.42 72.95
CA GLY A 376 -17.41 -34.01 73.00
C GLY A 376 -16.02 -33.78 72.41
N ALA A 377 -15.06 -34.68 72.66
CA ALA A 377 -13.72 -34.60 72.10
C ALA A 377 -13.70 -34.80 70.56
N VAL A 378 -14.53 -35.71 70.03
CA VAL A 378 -14.73 -35.90 68.58
C VAL A 378 -15.25 -34.60 67.97
N LEU A 379 -16.30 -34.01 68.55
CA LEU A 379 -16.86 -32.73 68.10
C LEU A 379 -15.83 -31.58 68.15
N GLY A 380 -14.98 -31.57 69.18
CA GLY A 380 -13.88 -30.61 69.31
C GLY A 380 -12.86 -30.71 68.18
N ARG A 381 -12.45 -31.92 67.78
CA ARG A 381 -11.54 -32.15 66.64
C ARG A 381 -12.16 -31.72 65.32
N ILE A 382 -13.45 -32.01 65.10
CA ILE A 382 -14.19 -31.60 63.91
C ILE A 382 -14.24 -30.07 63.80
N ARG A 383 -14.59 -29.38 64.90
CA ARG A 383 -14.57 -27.91 64.93
C ARG A 383 -13.19 -27.33 64.64
N ALA A 384 -12.12 -27.97 65.10
CA ALA A 384 -10.75 -27.52 64.85
C ALA A 384 -10.34 -27.64 63.38
N LEU A 385 -10.77 -28.69 62.67
CA LEU A 385 -10.58 -28.81 61.22
C LEU A 385 -11.21 -27.63 60.47
N PHE A 386 -12.42 -27.22 60.83
CA PHE A 386 -13.11 -26.09 60.20
C PHE A 386 -12.56 -24.71 60.58
N LYS A 387 -11.92 -24.57 61.74
CA LYS A 387 -11.39 -23.27 62.21
C LYS A 387 -10.01 -22.93 61.61
N LYS A 388 -9.26 -23.94 61.14
CA LYS A 388 -7.90 -23.75 60.63
C LYS A 388 -7.82 -23.28 59.17
N GLU A 389 -8.95 -23.20 58.47
CA GLU A 389 -9.02 -22.84 57.04
C GLU A 389 -9.52 -21.40 56.77
N ALA A 390 -9.36 -20.47 57.71
CA ALA A 390 -9.55 -19.04 57.42
C ALA A 390 -8.30 -18.51 56.68
N PRO A 391 -8.44 -17.80 55.55
CA PRO A 391 -7.29 -17.49 54.70
C PRO A 391 -6.36 -16.47 55.35
N ALA A 392 -5.05 -16.71 55.26
CA ALA A 392 -4.14 -15.61 55.04
C ALA A 392 -4.56 -14.97 53.70
N GLN A 393 -4.94 -13.69 53.72
CA GLN A 393 -5.04 -12.89 52.51
C GLN A 393 -3.63 -12.76 51.92
N GLU A 394 -3.20 -13.75 51.14
CA GLU A 394 -2.24 -13.48 50.08
C GLU A 394 -2.98 -12.62 49.07
N GLY A 395 -2.62 -11.34 49.03
CA GLY A 395 -3.00 -10.46 47.94
C GLY A 395 -2.55 -11.14 46.65
N VAL A 396 -3.52 -11.64 45.89
CA VAL A 396 -3.30 -12.05 44.51
C VAL A 396 -2.90 -10.77 43.78
N ALA A 397 -1.59 -10.57 43.65
CA ALA A 397 -1.07 -9.59 42.72
C ALA A 397 -1.62 -9.97 41.34
N SER A 398 -2.37 -9.05 40.74
CA SER A 398 -2.70 -9.10 39.32
C SER A 398 -1.43 -9.45 38.53
N PRO A 399 -1.44 -10.49 37.67
CA PRO A 399 -0.29 -10.78 36.81
C PRO A 399 0.02 -9.66 35.81
N PHE A 400 -0.88 -8.68 35.64
CA PHE A 400 -0.90 -7.80 34.48
C PHE A 400 -0.28 -6.43 34.73
N GLY A 401 0.91 -6.43 35.33
CA GLY A 401 1.85 -5.31 35.29
C GLY A 401 2.94 -5.46 34.21
N GLN A 402 2.92 -6.54 33.43
CA GLN A 402 3.92 -6.79 32.39
C GLN A 402 3.23 -6.89 31.01
N PRO A 403 3.69 -6.12 30.00
CA PRO A 403 3.20 -6.26 28.65
C PRO A 403 3.51 -7.68 28.16
N TRP A 404 2.55 -8.32 27.50
CA TRP A 404 2.76 -9.55 26.75
C TRP A 404 3.78 -9.30 25.65
N LEU A 405 5.07 -9.43 25.97
CA LEU A 405 6.13 -9.53 24.98
C LEU A 405 5.98 -10.88 24.30
N LEU A 406 5.25 -10.92 23.19
CA LEU A 406 5.36 -11.95 22.18
C LEU A 406 6.80 -11.90 21.61
N VAL A 407 7.74 -12.54 22.30
CA VAL A 407 9.12 -12.71 21.83
C VAL A 407 9.10 -13.72 20.69
N PHE A 408 8.98 -13.22 19.46
CA PHE A 408 9.44 -13.99 18.29
C PHE A 408 10.95 -14.16 18.39
N ARG A 409 11.38 -15.27 18.99
CA ARG A 409 12.80 -15.64 19.06
C ARG A 409 13.26 -15.99 17.65
N ARG A 410 13.98 -15.06 17.01
CA ARG A 410 14.65 -15.32 15.73
C ARG A 410 15.79 -16.30 15.99
N SER A 411 15.53 -17.60 15.82
CA SER A 411 16.59 -18.62 15.79
C SER A 411 17.54 -18.29 14.62
N ARG A 412 18.79 -17.94 14.93
CA ARG A 412 19.89 -17.94 13.97
C ARG A 412 20.63 -19.27 14.09
N GLU A 413 20.05 -20.36 13.61
CA GLU A 413 20.84 -21.54 13.27
C GLU A 413 20.34 -22.12 11.94
N THR A 414 21.23 -22.05 10.95
CA THR A 414 21.33 -22.89 9.74
C THR A 414 20.06 -23.10 8.90
N GLY A 415 19.85 -22.19 7.94
CA GLY A 415 19.61 -22.55 6.54
C GLY A 415 18.61 -23.64 6.17
N SER A 416 17.37 -23.64 6.67
CA SER A 416 16.18 -24.04 5.88
C SER A 416 14.92 -23.63 6.65
N SER A 417 13.98 -22.92 6.01
CA SER A 417 12.74 -22.47 6.66
C SER A 417 11.65 -23.54 6.53
N CYS A 418 11.34 -24.22 7.63
CA CYS A 418 10.09 -24.95 7.81
C CYS A 418 9.43 -24.42 9.10
N ASN A 419 8.32 -23.69 8.97
CA ASN A 419 7.54 -23.24 10.13
C ASN A 419 6.81 -24.44 10.74
N ARG A 420 7.15 -24.78 11.98
CA ARG A 420 6.35 -25.67 12.83
C ARG A 420 5.93 -24.87 14.06
N LEU A 421 4.62 -24.72 14.27
CA LEU A 421 4.07 -24.21 15.53
C LEU A 421 4.40 -25.22 16.63
N CYS A 422 5.16 -24.81 17.64
CA CYS A 422 5.20 -25.52 18.92
C CYS A 422 4.60 -24.58 19.98
N LEU A 423 3.40 -24.94 20.45
CA LEU A 423 2.89 -24.48 21.74
C LEU A 423 3.62 -25.32 22.80
N THR A 424 4.34 -24.69 23.71
CA THR A 424 4.78 -25.35 24.95
C THR A 424 3.95 -24.80 26.09
N SER A 425 3.42 -25.74 26.88
CA SER A 425 2.60 -25.58 28.09
C SER A 425 3.20 -24.69 29.15
#